data_AF-A0A7K1KAU0-F1
#
_entry.id   AF-A0A7K1KAU0-F1
#
_cell.length_a   1.000
_cell.length_b   1.000
_cell.length_c   1.000
_cell.angle_alpha   90.00
_cell.angle_beta   90.00
_cell.angle_gamma   90.00
#
_symmetry.space_group_name_H-M   'P 1'
#
loop_
_entity.id
_entity.type
_entity.pdbx_description
1 polymer ?
#
loop_
_entity_poly.entity_id
_entity_poly.type
_entity_poly.pdbx_seq_one_letter_code
_entity_poly.pdbx_strand_id
1 'polypeptide(L)'
;MLKRIAVAGTVALGAVFANVTGVAHADDILVVGYDGVEEYYNTEAECQDDGPTVHLQINDHAYPFWYCRIGDDRGDTAHWYLWNTDNQN
;
A
#
# COMPACT_ATOMS: atom_id res chain seq x y z
N MET A 1 18.72 -61.51 -14.97
CA MET A 1 18.84 -60.73 -13.72
C MET A 1 17.54 -59.99 -13.50
N LEU A 2 16.78 -60.37 -12.46
CA LEU A 2 15.40 -59.89 -12.23
C LEU A 2 15.46 -58.55 -11.50
N LYS A 3 14.93 -57.48 -12.13
CA LYS A 3 14.96 -56.10 -11.63
C LYS A 3 13.94 -55.92 -10.51
N ARG A 4 14.47 -55.63 -9.32
CA ARG A 4 13.94 -54.97 -8.11
C ARG A 4 12.46 -54.54 -8.13
N ILE A 5 11.74 -55.11 -7.16
CA ILE A 5 10.51 -54.63 -6.53
C ILE A 5 10.80 -53.30 -5.82
N ALA A 6 9.92 -52.30 -5.96
CA ALA A 6 9.42 -51.47 -4.84
C ALA A 6 8.44 -50.41 -5.36
N VAL A 7 7.16 -50.56 -5.05
CA VAL A 7 6.38 -49.77 -4.07
C VAL A 7 5.73 -48.55 -4.71
N ALA A 8 4.42 -48.70 -4.89
CA ALA A 8 3.46 -47.65 -5.18
C ALA A 8 3.42 -46.63 -4.04
N GLY A 9 3.55 -45.35 -4.40
CA GLY A 9 3.19 -44.21 -3.56
C GLY A 9 2.33 -43.29 -4.40
N THR A 10 1.02 -43.54 -4.42
CA THR A 10 0.03 -42.63 -4.98
C THR A 10 -0.01 -41.36 -4.14
N VAL A 11 0.57 -40.27 -4.65
CA VAL A 11 0.35 -38.92 -4.11
C VAL A 11 -1.00 -38.45 -4.64
N ALA A 12 -2.04 -38.66 -3.85
CA ALA A 12 -3.37 -38.16 -4.13
C ALA A 12 -3.61 -36.88 -3.30
N LEU A 13 -4.06 -35.85 -4.02
CA LEU A 13 -5.00 -34.81 -3.58
C LEU A 13 -4.46 -33.71 -2.65
N GLY A 14 -4.58 -32.47 -3.14
CA GLY A 14 -4.63 -31.30 -2.29
C GLY A 14 -4.52 -30.02 -3.09
N ALA A 15 -5.62 -29.63 -3.73
CA ALA A 15 -5.78 -28.29 -4.26
C ALA A 15 -5.52 -27.29 -3.13
N VAL A 16 -4.36 -26.63 -3.18
CA VAL A 16 -4.23 -25.31 -2.62
C VAL A 16 -4.01 -24.44 -3.83
N PHE A 17 -5.13 -24.01 -4.43
CA PHE A 17 -5.20 -22.66 -4.95
C PHE A 17 -4.74 -21.80 -3.78
N ALA A 18 -3.43 -21.56 -3.70
CA ALA A 18 -2.89 -20.58 -2.81
C ALA A 18 -3.71 -19.35 -3.18
N ASN A 19 -4.46 -18.86 -2.21
CA ASN A 19 -5.16 -17.61 -2.29
C ASN A 19 -4.09 -16.58 -2.65
N VAL A 20 -3.84 -16.42 -3.95
CA VAL A 20 -3.46 -15.15 -4.54
C VAL A 20 -4.69 -14.30 -4.30
N THR A 21 -4.86 -13.88 -3.04
CA THR A 21 -5.24 -12.52 -2.75
C THR A 21 -4.23 -11.71 -3.53
N GLY A 22 -4.54 -11.43 -4.80
CA GLY A 22 -3.92 -10.34 -5.50
C GLY A 22 -4.20 -9.17 -4.60
N VAL A 23 -3.23 -8.82 -3.77
CA VAL A 23 -3.25 -7.56 -3.06
C VAL A 23 -3.22 -6.58 -4.21
N ALA A 24 -4.38 -6.01 -4.54
CA ALA A 24 -4.40 -4.80 -5.33
C ALA A 24 -3.53 -3.84 -4.52
N HIS A 25 -2.32 -3.57 -5.01
CA HIS A 25 -1.45 -2.59 -4.40
C HIS A 25 -2.23 -1.28 -4.52
N ALA A 26 -2.74 -0.78 -3.40
CA ALA A 26 -3.23 0.59 -3.35
C ALA A 26 -2.02 1.47 -3.63
N ASP A 27 -2.14 2.32 -4.64
CA ASP A 27 -1.08 3.26 -4.98
C ASP A 27 -1.27 4.46 -4.06
N ASP A 28 -0.44 4.54 -3.03
CA ASP A 28 -0.46 5.62 -2.05
C ASP A 28 0.58 6.68 -2.45
N ILE A 29 0.13 7.90 -2.67
CA ILE A 29 0.96 9.00 -3.14
C ILE A 29 1.06 10.06 -2.04
N LEU A 30 2.29 10.37 -1.65
CA LEU A 30 2.57 11.46 -0.72
C LEU A 30 2.18 12.79 -1.36
N VAL A 31 1.37 13.58 -0.66
CA VAL A 31 1.03 14.93 -1.10
C VAL A 31 2.22 15.85 -0.87
N VAL A 32 2.62 16.57 -1.93
CA VAL A 32 3.76 17.50 -1.93
C VAL A 32 3.33 18.90 -2.35
N GLY A 33 4.09 19.89 -1.93
CA GLY A 33 3.91 21.29 -2.33
C GLY A 33 4.14 21.53 -3.82
N TYR A 34 3.83 22.75 -4.30
CA TYR A 34 4.01 23.16 -5.70
C TYR A 34 5.47 23.14 -6.18
N ASP A 35 6.40 23.21 -5.25
CA ASP A 35 7.83 23.08 -5.46
C ASP A 35 8.33 21.62 -5.44
N GLY A 36 7.42 20.65 -5.24
CA GLY A 36 7.75 19.24 -5.09
C GLY A 36 8.39 18.90 -3.75
N VAL A 37 8.32 19.80 -2.76
CA VAL A 37 8.82 19.57 -1.41
C VAL A 37 7.74 18.86 -0.59
N GLU A 38 8.16 17.88 0.19
CA GLU A 38 7.28 17.13 1.10
C GLU A 38 6.88 18.05 2.25
N GLU A 39 5.57 18.22 2.42
CA GLU A 39 5.00 18.99 3.52
C GLU A 39 4.66 18.03 4.66
N TYR A 40 4.98 18.43 5.88
CA TYR A 40 4.74 17.63 7.08
C TYR A 40 3.96 18.40 8.13
N TYR A 41 3.26 17.65 8.98
CA TYR A 41 2.49 18.16 10.11
C TYR A 41 3.10 17.67 11.42
N ASN A 42 3.02 18.48 12.46
CA ASN A 42 3.55 18.09 13.78
C ASN A 42 2.58 17.15 14.52
N THR A 43 1.29 17.21 14.18
CA THR A 43 0.24 16.40 14.80
C THR A 43 -0.69 15.77 13.77
N GLU A 44 -1.32 14.66 14.15
CA GLU A 44 -2.36 14.02 13.34
C GLU A 44 -3.54 14.96 13.07
N ALA A 45 -3.91 15.76 14.07
CA ALA A 45 -5.05 16.65 13.99
C ALA A 45 -4.85 17.76 12.94
N GLU A 46 -3.65 18.33 12.85
CA GLU A 46 -3.32 19.32 11.81
C GLU A 46 -3.41 18.68 10.42
N CYS A 47 -2.89 17.47 10.23
CA CYS A 47 -3.01 16.76 8.97
C CYS A 47 -4.47 16.47 8.59
N GLN A 48 -5.30 16.06 9.57
CA GLN A 48 -6.72 15.78 9.33
C GLN A 48 -7.55 17.04 9.03
N ASP A 49 -7.15 18.21 9.55
CA ASP A 49 -7.82 19.48 9.25
C ASP A 49 -7.60 19.88 7.77
N ASP A 50 -6.38 19.66 7.26
CA ASP A 50 -6.02 19.99 5.88
C ASP A 50 -6.45 18.92 4.86
N GLY A 51 -6.52 17.65 5.25
CA GLY A 51 -6.83 16.50 4.36
C GLY A 51 -8.05 16.65 3.45
N PRO A 52 -9.19 17.23 3.90
CA PRO A 52 -10.34 17.50 3.05
C PRO A 52 -10.13 18.56 1.95
N THR A 53 -9.04 19.34 2.01
CA THR A 53 -8.81 20.48 1.12
C THR A 53 -7.47 20.45 0.38
N VAL A 54 -6.48 19.76 0.95
CA VAL A 54 -5.14 19.60 0.37
C VAL A 54 -5.08 18.29 -0.40
N HIS A 55 -4.65 18.36 -1.66
CA HIS A 55 -4.78 17.28 -2.62
C HIS A 55 -3.57 17.24 -3.57
N LEU A 56 -3.45 16.17 -4.35
CA LEU A 56 -2.37 16.06 -5.34
C LEU A 56 -2.55 17.13 -6.41
N GLN A 57 -1.43 17.69 -6.89
CA GLN A 57 -1.48 18.68 -7.95
C GLN A 57 -1.61 18.05 -9.34
N ILE A 58 -1.11 16.83 -9.47
CA ILE A 58 -1.06 16.08 -10.71
C ILE A 58 -1.85 14.80 -10.49
N ASN A 59 -2.80 14.54 -11.40
CA ASN A 59 -3.57 13.30 -11.43
C ASN A 59 -4.43 13.02 -10.18
N ASP A 60 -4.84 14.07 -9.45
CA ASP A 60 -5.63 13.95 -8.21
C ASP A 60 -6.88 13.07 -8.33
N HIS A 61 -7.58 13.18 -9.46
CA HIS A 61 -8.78 12.40 -9.74
C HIS A 61 -8.56 10.88 -9.72
N ALA A 62 -7.32 10.40 -9.89
CA ALA A 62 -7.00 8.98 -9.80
C ALA A 62 -6.86 8.49 -8.35
N TYR A 63 -6.66 9.41 -7.40
CA TYR A 63 -6.43 9.13 -5.98
C TYR A 63 -7.41 9.91 -5.09
N PRO A 64 -8.73 9.65 -5.21
CA PRO A 64 -9.76 10.51 -4.62
C PRO A 64 -9.89 10.36 -3.10
N PHE A 65 -9.25 9.37 -2.49
CA PHE A 65 -9.27 9.16 -1.05
C PHE A 65 -7.99 9.71 -0.43
N TRP A 66 -8.07 10.11 0.83
CA TRP A 66 -6.93 10.64 1.57
C TRP A 66 -6.85 10.04 2.96
N TYR A 67 -5.64 9.99 3.50
CA TYR A 67 -5.39 9.61 4.88
C TYR A 67 -4.12 10.26 5.41
N CYS A 68 -4.03 10.37 6.73
CA CYS A 68 -2.84 10.84 7.43
C CYS A 68 -2.08 9.67 8.01
N ARG A 69 -0.76 9.65 7.86
CA ARG A 69 0.11 8.64 8.48
C ARG A 69 1.41 9.26 8.99
N ILE A 70 2.00 8.63 10.00
CA ILE A 70 3.36 8.98 10.42
C ILE A 70 4.36 8.45 9.40
N GLY A 71 5.27 9.33 8.99
CA GLY A 71 6.41 9.00 8.16
C GLY A 71 6.20 9.11 6.65
N ASP A 72 7.31 9.36 5.97
CA ASP A 72 7.41 9.54 4.52
C ASP A 72 8.16 8.38 3.82
N ASP A 73 8.31 8.46 2.50
CA ASP A 73 9.09 7.50 1.72
C ASP A 73 10.62 7.65 1.92
N ARG A 74 11.06 8.70 2.61
CA ARG A 74 12.48 9.00 2.89
C ARG A 74 12.91 8.54 4.27
N GLY A 75 12.01 7.92 5.03
CA GLY A 75 12.29 7.33 6.33
C GLY A 75 12.13 8.27 7.51
N ASP A 76 11.41 9.39 7.35
CA ASP A 76 10.92 10.10 8.52
C ASP A 76 9.94 9.21 9.30
N THR A 77 9.98 9.32 10.62
CA THR A 77 9.15 8.56 11.56
C THR A 77 8.59 9.46 12.67
N ALA A 78 8.84 10.76 12.61
CA ALA A 78 8.46 11.71 13.65
C ALA A 78 7.28 12.58 13.24
N HIS A 79 7.12 12.89 11.95
CA HIS A 79 6.07 13.80 11.49
C HIS A 79 4.94 13.07 10.77
N TRP A 80 3.81 13.75 10.68
CA TRP A 80 2.62 13.31 9.97
C TRP A 80 2.63 13.83 8.55
N TYR A 81 2.12 13.01 7.65
CA TYR A 81 2.06 13.31 6.23
C TYR A 81 0.68 12.97 5.68
N LEU A 82 0.25 13.76 4.70
CA LEU A 82 -0.99 13.54 3.98
C LEU A 82 -0.72 12.69 2.74
N TRP A 83 -1.51 11.63 2.58
CA TRP A 83 -1.41 10.68 1.49
C TRP A 83 -2.73 10.61 0.75
N ASN A 84 -2.67 10.61 -0.58
CA ASN A 84 -3.80 10.32 -1.43
C ASN A 84 -3.70 8.88 -1.93
N THR A 85 -4.82 8.19 -2.06
CA THR A 85 -4.89 6.78 -2.46
C THR A 85 -6.06 6.52 -3.39
N ASP A 86 -5.92 5.52 -4.25
CA ASP A 86 -6.96 5.08 -5.19
C ASP A 86 -7.95 4.09 -4.55
N ASN A 87 -7.69 3.68 -3.31
CA ASN A 87 -8.49 2.71 -2.58
C ASN A 87 -9.22 3.32 -1.37
N GLN A 88 -10.51 3.04 -1.27
CA GLN A 88 -11.30 3.36 -0.08
C GLN A 88 -11.03 2.29 0.97
N ASN A 89 -9.97 2.49 1.75
CA ASN A 89 -9.55 1.60 2.83
C ASN A 89 -10.68 1.37 3.85
#